data_AF-A0A8B6XHA4-F1
#
_entry.id   AF-A0A8B6XHA4-F1
#
_cell.length_a   1.000
_cell.length_b   1.000
_cell.length_c   1.000
_cell.angle_alpha   90.00
_cell.angle_beta   90.00
_cell.angle_gamma   90.00
#
_symmetry.space_group_name_H-M   'P 1'
#
loop_
_entity.id
_entity.type
_entity.pdbx_description
1 polymer ?
#
loop_
_entity_poly.entity_id
_entity_poly.type
_entity_poly.pdbx_seq_one_letter_code
_entity_poly.pdbx_strand_id
1 'polypeptide(L)'
;MFFASMKLGDKLAVAPLIGCISVAATLAVGSCIRGLRAPDVILSRSRNPTPWNQISPTQQVKMFSPYDYSKLESAVPPESLESLK
;
A
#
# COMPACT_ATOMS: atom_id res chain seq x y z
N MET A 1 15.13 12.62 5.48
CA MET A 1 16.58 12.36 5.71
C MET A 1 17.46 12.51 4.46
N PHE A 2 16.94 12.68 3.23
CA PHE A 2 17.76 12.75 2.00
C PHE A 2 17.99 14.15 1.38
N PHE A 3 17.37 15.23 1.89
CA PHE A 3 17.49 16.56 1.27
C PHE A 3 18.56 17.47 1.91
N ALA A 4 19.18 17.07 3.01
CA ALA A 4 19.99 17.97 3.83
C ALA A 4 21.42 18.24 3.29
N SER A 5 21.83 17.62 2.18
CA SER A 5 23.21 17.76 1.68
C SER A 5 23.33 17.76 0.16
N MET A 6 22.44 18.48 -0.54
CA MET A 6 22.78 18.98 -1.88
C MET A 6 23.23 20.42 -1.70
N LYS A 7 24.54 20.68 -1.80
CA LYS A 7 25.08 22.04 -1.97
C LYS A 7 24.65 22.55 -3.35
N LEU A 8 23.38 22.94 -3.45
CA LEU A 8 22.90 23.77 -4.54
C LEU A 8 23.53 25.13 -4.31
N GLY A 9 24.57 25.47 -5.05
CA GLY A 9 25.16 26.82 -5.04
C GLY A 9 24.17 27.85 -5.60
N ASP A 10 24.63 28.74 -6.48
CA ASP A 10 23.84 29.85 -7.05
C ASP A 10 22.59 29.46 -7.88
N LYS A 11 22.23 28.17 -7.90
CA LYS A 11 21.06 27.60 -8.62
C LYS A 11 19.92 27.24 -7.67
N LEU A 12 19.64 28.09 -6.68
CA LEU A 12 18.54 27.89 -5.72
C LEU A 12 17.17 27.69 -6.41
N ALA A 13 16.98 28.27 -7.59
CA ALA A 13 15.76 28.12 -8.39
C ALA A 13 15.47 26.67 -8.85
N VAL A 14 16.48 25.78 -8.87
CA VAL A 14 16.33 24.38 -9.31
C VAL A 14 15.99 23.45 -8.14
N ALA A 15 16.18 23.90 -6.89
CA ALA A 15 15.87 23.14 -5.67
C ALA A 15 14.42 22.60 -5.63
N PRO A 16 13.37 23.41 -5.89
CA PRO A 16 12.00 22.92 -5.83
C PRO A 16 11.72 21.87 -6.91
N LEU A 17 12.31 22.00 -8.10
CA LEU A 17 12.15 21.04 -9.19
C LEU A 17 12.70 19.66 -8.81
N ILE A 18 13.92 19.62 -8.27
CA ILE A 18 14.55 18.37 -7.79
C ILE A 18 13.73 17.78 -6.64
N GLY A 19 13.20 18.62 -5.74
CA GLY A 19 12.28 18.21 -4.69
C GLY A 19 11.04 17.49 -5.22
N CYS A 20 10.34 18.08 -6.19
CA CYS A 20 9.17 17.45 -6.80
C CYS A 20 9.50 16.12 -7.48
N ILE A 21 10.60 16.05 -8.23
CA ILE A 21 11.00 14.83 -8.96
C ILE A 21 11.37 13.70 -7.99
N SER A 22 12.10 14.01 -6.92
CA SER A 22 12.50 13.01 -5.93
C SER A 22 11.33 12.51 -5.09
N VAL A 23 10.38 13.38 -4.73
CA VAL A 23 9.11 12.97 -4.11
C VAL A 23 8.31 12.06 -5.05
N ALA A 24 8.16 12.45 -6.32
CA ALA A 24 7.48 11.64 -7.34
C ALA A 24 8.13 10.27 -7.53
N ALA A 25 9.47 10.22 -7.62
CA ALA A 25 10.22 8.98 -7.75
C ALA A 25 10.04 8.06 -6.54
N THR A 26 10.09 8.62 -5.33
CA THR A 26 9.90 7.86 -4.09
C THR A 26 8.50 7.26 -4.00
N LEU A 27 7.47 8.05 -4.35
CA LEU A 27 6.08 7.58 -4.39
C LEU A 27 5.86 6.52 -5.46
N ALA A 28 6.46 6.68 -6.64
CA ALA A 28 6.36 5.70 -7.73
C ALA A 28 6.96 4.34 -7.31
N VAL A 29 8.19 4.35 -6.78
CA VAL A 29 8.85 3.12 -6.31
C VAL A 29 8.08 2.49 -5.15
N GLY A 30 7.61 3.29 -4.18
CA GLY A 30 6.79 2.81 -3.07
C GLY A 30 5.48 2.17 -3.53
N SER A 31 4.83 2.75 -4.54
CA SER A 31 3.59 2.23 -5.12
C SER A 31 3.81 0.89 -5.83
N CYS A 32 4.91 0.75 -6.57
CA CYS A 32 5.29 -0.52 -7.20
C CYS A 32 5.56 -1.61 -6.15
N ILE A 33 6.32 -1.30 -5.09
CA ILE A 33 6.60 -2.24 -4.00
C ILE A 33 5.30 -2.66 -3.30
N ARG A 34 4.37 -1.73 -3.07
CA ARG A 34 3.05 -2.05 -2.51
C ARG A 34 2.25 -2.95 -3.45
N GLY A 35 2.23 -2.67 -4.75
CA GLY A 35 1.53 -3.47 -5.75
C GLY A 35 2.02 -4.92 -5.78
N LEU A 36 3.33 -5.13 -5.68
CA LEU A 36 3.93 -6.47 -5.61
C LEU A 36 3.58 -7.25 -4.33
N ARG A 37 3.11 -6.56 -3.28
CA ARG A 37 2.64 -7.16 -2.02
C ARG A 37 1.13 -7.09 -1.85
N ALA A 38 0.40 -6.62 -2.87
CA ALA A 38 -1.06 -6.59 -2.82
C ALA A 38 -1.60 -8.02 -2.84
N PRO A 39 -2.69 -8.32 -2.11
CA PRO A 39 -3.27 -9.66 -2.06
C PRO A 39 -3.72 -10.17 -3.43
N ASP A 40 -4.03 -9.25 -4.36
CA ASP A 40 -4.47 -9.56 -5.72
C ASP A 40 -3.31 -9.94 -6.67
N VAL A 41 -2.06 -9.70 -6.26
CA VAL A 41 -0.87 -9.91 -7.09
C VAL A 41 -0.09 -11.12 -6.59
N ILE A 42 -0.22 -12.22 -7.32
CA ILE A 42 0.44 -13.49 -6.98
C ILE A 42 1.76 -13.60 -7.76
N LEU A 43 2.88 -13.34 -7.08
CA LEU A 43 4.22 -13.45 -7.68
C LEU A 43 4.79 -14.88 -7.66
N SER A 44 4.22 -15.78 -6.85
CA SER A 44 4.59 -17.19 -6.81
C SER A 44 3.39 -18.01 -6.34
N ARG A 45 2.93 -18.94 -7.19
CA ARG A 45 1.75 -19.79 -6.92
C ARG A 45 1.91 -20.66 -5.67
N SER A 46 3.12 -21.13 -5.38
CA SER A 46 3.41 -22.04 -4.25
C SER A 46 3.69 -21.31 -2.94
N ARG A 47 4.08 -20.03 -2.98
CA ARG A 47 4.39 -19.21 -1.80
C ARG A 47 3.33 -18.12 -1.59
N ASN A 48 2.14 -18.30 -2.17
CA ASN A 48 1.06 -17.33 -2.07
C ASN A 48 0.48 -17.37 -0.65
N PRO A 49 0.79 -16.38 0.22
CA PRO A 49 0.26 -16.36 1.57
C PRO A 49 -1.16 -15.79 1.62
N THR A 50 -1.77 -15.42 0.48
CA THR A 50 -3.14 -14.93 0.41
C THR A 50 -4.00 -15.87 -0.43
N PRO A 51 -4.49 -16.98 0.15
CA PRO A 51 -5.80 -17.45 -0.24
C PRO A 51 -6.80 -16.36 0.16
N TRP A 52 -7.80 -16.09 -0.66
CA TRP A 52 -8.94 -15.22 -0.30
C TRP A 52 -9.55 -15.58 1.08
N ASN A 53 -9.25 -16.76 1.63
CA ASN A 53 -9.60 -17.23 2.97
C ASN A 53 -8.92 -16.51 4.15
N GLN A 54 -7.77 -15.84 4.00
CA GLN A 54 -7.02 -15.28 5.14
C GLN A 54 -7.19 -13.76 5.31
N ILE A 55 -7.86 -13.10 4.38
CA ILE A 55 -8.15 -11.67 4.47
C ILE A 55 -9.45 -11.52 5.25
N SER A 56 -9.39 -10.79 6.36
CA SER A 56 -10.61 -10.50 7.13
C SER A 56 -11.60 -9.73 6.23
N PRO A 57 -12.92 -10.02 6.28
CA PRO A 57 -13.94 -9.33 5.50
C PRO A 57 -13.93 -7.80 5.70
N THR A 58 -13.44 -7.39 6.86
CA THR A 58 -13.43 -6.02 7.36
C THR A 58 -12.08 -5.33 7.10
N GLN A 59 -11.08 -6.06 6.59
CA GLN A 59 -9.74 -5.54 6.35
C GLN A 59 -9.70 -4.63 5.11
N GLN A 60 -9.25 -3.40 5.30
CA GLN A 60 -9.08 -2.46 4.19
C GLN A 60 -7.84 -2.83 3.35
N VAL A 61 -8.08 -3.26 2.12
CA VAL A 61 -7.03 -3.52 1.12
C VAL A 61 -6.68 -2.30 0.26
N LYS A 62 -7.57 -1.30 0.21
CA LYS A 62 -7.43 -0.08 -0.60
C LYS A 62 -6.30 0.81 -0.08
N MET A 63 -5.55 1.43 -1.01
CA MET A 63 -4.47 2.37 -0.69
C MET A 63 -4.95 3.56 0.15
N PHE A 64 -6.14 4.07 -0.13
CA PHE A 64 -6.77 5.15 0.62
C PHE A 64 -8.27 4.91 0.71
N SER A 65 -8.84 5.22 1.88
CA SER A 65 -10.26 5.26 2.11
C SER A 65 -10.55 6.41 3.07
N PRO A 66 -11.59 7.22 2.82
CA PRO A 66 -12.06 8.21 3.79
C PRO A 66 -12.84 7.57 4.96
N TYR A 67 -13.18 6.28 4.87
CA TYR A 67 -13.94 5.54 5.88
C TYR A 67 -13.09 4.50 6.58
N ASP A 68 -13.28 4.38 7.89
CA ASP A 68 -12.70 3.33 8.72
C ASP A 68 -13.57 2.06 8.63
N TYR A 69 -12.99 1.01 8.03
CA TYR A 69 -13.70 -0.25 7.87
C TYR A 69 -13.64 -1.13 9.11
N SER A 70 -12.76 -0.88 10.08
CA SER A 70 -12.45 -1.81 11.19
C SER A 70 -13.63 -2.19 12.08
N LYS A 71 -14.71 -1.41 12.06
CA LYS A 71 -15.91 -1.58 12.90
C LYS A 71 -17.13 -2.10 12.14
N LEU A 72 -17.00 -2.42 10.86
CA LEU A 72 -18.11 -2.95 10.07
C LEU A 72 -18.34 -4.43 10.37
N GLU A 73 -19.62 -4.76 10.57
CA GLU A 73 -20.07 -6.14 10.63
C GLU A 73 -19.84 -6.81 9.27
N SER A 74 -19.38 -8.06 9.29
CA SER A 74 -19.20 -8.82 8.06
C SER A 74 -20.55 -9.03 7.40
N ALA A 75 -20.64 -8.76 6.09
CA ALA A 75 -21.83 -9.12 5.31
C ALA A 75 -22.07 -10.65 5.27
N VAL A 76 -21.05 -11.42 5.65
CA VAL A 76 -21.08 -12.87 5.74
C VAL A 76 -21.79 -13.29 7.05
N PRO A 77 -22.82 -14.14 6.97
CA PRO A 77 -23.56 -14.62 8.14
C PRO A 77 -22.65 -15.40 9.12
N PRO A 78 -22.86 -15.28 10.45
CA PRO A 78 -22.01 -15.93 11.44
C PRO A 78 -21.94 -17.45 11.30
N GLU A 79 -23.03 -18.10 10.86
CA GLU A 79 -23.08 -19.56 10.66
C GLU A 79 -22.11 -20.06 9.58
N SER A 80 -21.84 -19.22 8.58
CA SER A 80 -20.92 -19.55 7.49
C SER A 80 -19.45 -19.34 7.86
N LEU A 81 -19.17 -18.58 8.94
CA LEU A 81 -17.82 -18.45 9.48
C LEU A 81 -17.44 -19.64 10.35
N GLU A 82 -18.43 -20.27 11.02
CA GLU A 82 -18.19 -21.46 11.83
C GLU A 82 -17.88 -22.69 10.97
N SER A 83 -18.44 -22.81 9.77
CA SER A 83 -18.17 -23.91 8.85
C SER A 83 -16.78 -23.86 8.18
N LEU A 84 -16.07 -22.74 8.32
CA LEU A 84 -14.71 -22.53 7.78
C LEU A 84 -13.59 -22.75 8.82
N LYS A 85 -13.93 -22.99 10.09
CA LYS A 85 -12.99 -23.33 11.17
C LYS A 85 -12.74 -24.83 11.23
#